data_AF-A0A523GSS5-F1
#
_entry.id   AF-A0A523GSS5-F1
#
_cell.length_a   1.000
_cell.length_b   1.000
_cell.length_c   1.000
_cell.angle_alpha   90.00
_cell.angle_beta   90.00
_cell.angle_gamma   90.00
#
_symmetry.space_group_name_H-M   'P 1'
#
loop_
_entity.id
_entity.type
_entity.pdbx_description
1 polymer ?
#
loop_
_entity_poly.entity_id
_entity_poly.type
_entity_poly.pdbx_seq_one_letter_code
_entity_poly.pdbx_strand_id
1 'polypeptide(L)'
;MNIKLQKRQKGSMLLEALIAILIFSMGILALMGMQVTAINTVAESKYRSNSGFLANRIIGQIWADRANIATYACNPCTTSGGNVDTRAWATEIQSGALQLPGVTDAANQPTITLGANNQVQVQIFWQAPYATAQRNHLVIAYING
;
A
#
# COMPACT_ATOMS: atom_id res chain seq x y z
N MET A 1 -44.21 65.68 2.02
CA MET A 1 -43.42 64.80 1.12
C MET A 1 -42.82 63.68 1.96
N ASN A 2 -43.27 62.45 1.68
CA ASN A 2 -43.01 61.12 2.27
C ASN A 2 -41.98 60.95 3.41
N ILE A 3 -42.48 60.52 4.58
CA ILE A 3 -41.71 59.96 5.69
C ILE A 3 -41.39 58.50 5.37
N LYS A 4 -40.10 58.16 5.22
CA LYS A 4 -39.65 56.77 5.05
C LYS A 4 -39.73 56.03 6.39
N LEU A 5 -40.62 55.05 6.51
CA LEU A 5 -40.70 54.12 7.64
C LEU A 5 -39.45 53.22 7.65
N GLN A 6 -38.56 53.45 8.61
CA GLN A 6 -37.42 52.57 8.91
C GLN A 6 -37.96 51.21 9.42
N LYS A 7 -37.79 50.15 8.63
CA LYS A 7 -38.11 48.77 9.06
C LYS A 7 -37.18 48.39 10.22
N ARG A 8 -37.77 48.05 11.38
CA ARG A 8 -37.05 47.43 12.51
C ARG A 8 -36.48 46.09 12.07
N GLN A 9 -35.16 46.01 11.96
CA GLN A 9 -34.39 44.78 11.76
C GLN A 9 -34.62 43.88 12.99
N LYS A 10 -35.32 42.76 12.84
CA LYS A 10 -35.48 41.76 13.91
C LYS A 10 -34.29 40.81 13.84
N GLY A 11 -33.38 40.93 14.81
CA GLY A 11 -32.12 40.19 14.83
C GLY A 11 -32.32 38.68 15.05
N SER A 12 -31.91 37.88 14.06
CA SER A 12 -31.65 36.45 14.14
C SER A 12 -30.15 36.12 14.05
N MET A 13 -29.27 37.11 14.28
CA MET A 13 -27.82 37.02 14.05
C MET A 13 -27.17 35.80 14.72
N LEU A 14 -27.59 35.45 15.95
CA LEU A 14 -27.05 34.30 16.67
C LEU A 14 -27.45 32.98 16.01
N LEU A 15 -28.69 32.88 15.54
CA LEU A 15 -29.19 31.70 14.83
C LEU A 15 -28.53 31.56 13.45
N GLU A 16 -28.35 32.65 12.72
CA GLU A 16 -27.63 32.64 11.44
C GLU A 16 -26.16 32.22 11.60
N ALA A 17 -25.47 32.74 12.63
CA ALA A 17 -24.10 32.34 12.93
C ALA A 17 -24.00 30.85 13.30
N LEU A 18 -24.93 30.33 14.10
CA LEU A 18 -25.00 28.90 14.44
C LEU A 18 -25.23 28.03 13.20
N ILE A 19 -26.15 28.42 12.33
CA ILE A 19 -26.43 27.69 11.08
C ILE A 19 -25.20 27.73 10.16
N ALA A 20 -24.53 28.88 10.03
CA ALA A 20 -23.31 29.01 9.24
C ALA A 20 -22.18 28.11 9.76
N ILE A 21 -21.93 28.09 11.07
CA ILE A 21 -20.93 27.21 11.70
C ILE A 21 -21.31 25.74 11.53
N LEU A 22 -22.60 25.41 11.65
CA LEU A 22 -23.09 24.04 11.45
C LEU A 22 -22.83 23.56 10.01
N ILE A 23 -23.20 24.36 9.01
CA ILE A 23 -23.00 24.00 7.60
C ILE A 23 -21.51 23.92 7.28
N PHE A 24 -20.71 24.86 7.80
CA PHE A 24 -19.27 24.89 7.59
C PHE A 24 -18.57 23.67 8.22
N SER A 25 -18.95 23.28 9.43
CA SER A 25 -18.38 22.09 10.09
C SER A 25 -18.74 20.78 9.38
N MET A 26 -19.97 20.66 8.87
CA MET A 26 -20.34 19.54 7.98
C MET A 26 -19.50 19.50 6.70
N GLY A 27 -19.22 20.67 6.10
CA GLY A 27 -18.34 20.80 4.94
C GLY A 27 -16.91 20.30 5.22
N ILE A 28 -16.33 20.66 6.37
CA ILE A 28 -15.00 20.19 6.77
C ILE A 28 -14.98 18.67 6.94
N LEU A 29 -15.98 18.10 7.63
CA LEU A 29 -16.06 16.64 7.82
C LEU A 29 -16.14 15.89 6.49
N ALA A 30 -16.93 16.40 5.53
CA ALA A 30 -17.02 15.82 4.19
C ALA A 30 -15.67 15.85 3.45
N LEU A 31 -14.95 16.97 3.53
CA LEU A 31 -13.62 17.10 2.92
C LEU A 31 -12.59 16.17 3.57
N MET A 32 -12.60 16.06 4.89
CA MET A 32 -11.70 15.14 5.62
C MET A 32 -11.97 13.68 5.23
N GLY A 33 -13.24 13.29 5.07
CA GLY A 33 -13.61 11.95 4.59
C GLY A 33 -13.00 11.63 3.22
N MET A 34 -13.08 12.57 2.27
CA MET A 34 -12.44 12.42 0.95
C MET A 34 -10.91 12.46 1.02
N GLN A 35 -10.33 13.22 1.96
CA GLN A 35 -8.89 13.27 2.13
C GLN A 35 -8.32 11.94 2.60
N VAL A 36 -9.00 11.25 3.52
CA VAL A 36 -8.60 9.91 3.98
C VAL A 36 -8.61 8.91 2.84
N THR A 37 -9.62 8.92 1.97
CA THR A 37 -9.68 8.00 0.83
C THR A 37 -8.56 8.28 -0.17
N ALA A 38 -8.28 9.55 -0.47
CA ALA A 38 -7.16 9.94 -1.32
C ALA A 38 -5.82 9.43 -0.76
N ILE A 39 -5.55 9.62 0.54
CA ILE A 39 -4.34 9.12 1.20
C ILE A 39 -4.21 7.60 1.05
N ASN A 40 -5.29 6.86 1.28
CA ASN A 40 -5.29 5.40 1.16
C ASN A 40 -4.98 4.95 -0.28
N THR A 41 -5.51 5.63 -1.30
CA THR A 41 -5.22 5.30 -2.71
C THR A 41 -3.75 5.55 -3.09
N VAL A 42 -3.13 6.60 -2.55
CA VAL A 42 -1.71 6.88 -2.74
C VAL A 42 -0.86 5.83 -2.04
N ALA A 43 -1.23 5.44 -0.82
CA ALA A 43 -0.54 4.39 -0.07
C ALA A 43 -0.58 3.05 -0.82
N GLU A 44 -1.74 2.63 -1.33
CA GLU A 44 -1.86 1.40 -2.13
C GLU A 44 -0.99 1.43 -3.39
N SER A 45 -0.96 2.57 -4.08
CA SER A 45 -0.11 2.75 -5.27
C SER A 45 1.38 2.64 -4.91
N LYS A 46 1.77 3.21 -3.76
CA LYS A 46 3.13 3.11 -3.23
C LYS A 46 3.50 1.67 -2.89
N TYR A 47 2.63 0.92 -2.21
CA TYR A 47 2.89 -0.49 -1.89
C TYR A 47 3.09 -1.33 -3.14
N ARG A 48 2.26 -1.15 -4.17
CA ARG A 48 2.41 -1.84 -5.46
C ARG A 48 3.73 -1.51 -6.17
N SER A 49 4.10 -0.22 -6.20
CA SER A 49 5.37 0.21 -6.79
C SER A 49 6.57 -0.38 -6.07
N ASN A 50 6.55 -0.35 -4.74
CA ASN A 50 7.64 -0.86 -3.91
C ASN A 50 7.77 -2.39 -4.02
N SER A 51 6.64 -3.09 -4.04
CA SER A 51 6.59 -4.53 -4.29
C SER A 51 7.17 -4.88 -5.68
N GLY A 52 6.79 -4.15 -6.73
CA GLY A 52 7.35 -4.34 -8.06
C GLY A 52 8.87 -4.13 -8.11
N PHE A 53 9.38 -3.12 -7.40
CA PHE A 53 10.82 -2.89 -7.28
C PHE A 53 11.54 -4.08 -6.60
N LEU A 54 11.02 -4.56 -5.46
CA LEU A 54 11.59 -5.68 -4.72
C LEU A 54 11.56 -6.99 -5.52
N ALA A 55 10.47 -7.24 -6.26
CA ALA A 55 10.34 -8.40 -7.13
C ALA A 55 11.34 -8.35 -8.29
N ASN A 56 11.45 -7.20 -8.97
CA ASN A 56 12.41 -7.02 -10.06
C ASN A 56 13.86 -7.15 -9.59
N ARG A 57 14.17 -6.69 -8.37
CA ARG A 57 15.52 -6.82 -7.81
C ARG A 57 15.91 -8.29 -7.62
N ILE A 58 15.06 -9.09 -6.96
CA ILE A 58 15.37 -10.51 -6.75
C ILE A 58 15.39 -11.27 -8.08
N ILE A 59 14.49 -10.96 -9.02
CA ILE A 59 14.55 -11.52 -10.38
C ILE A 59 15.88 -11.19 -11.07
N GLY A 60 16.36 -9.95 -10.95
CA GLY A 60 17.66 -9.53 -11.48
C GLY A 60 18.83 -10.30 -10.85
N GLN A 61 18.76 -10.59 -9.56
CA GLN A 61 19.76 -11.44 -8.87
C GLN A 61 19.72 -12.87 -9.41
N ILE A 62 18.53 -13.46 -9.56
CA ILE A 62 18.38 -14.82 -10.13
C ILE A 62 18.90 -14.87 -11.57
N TRP A 63 18.68 -13.82 -12.37
CA TRP A 63 19.25 -13.72 -13.72
C TRP A 63 20.78 -13.72 -13.73
N ALA A 64 21.40 -12.99 -12.80
CA ALA A 64 22.86 -12.98 -12.65
C ALA A 64 23.41 -14.34 -12.21
N ASP A 65 22.64 -15.09 -11.42
CA ASP A 65 22.98 -16.41 -10.89
C ASP A 65 22.12 -17.55 -11.49
N ARG A 66 21.87 -17.46 -12.80
CA ARG A 66 20.94 -18.36 -13.52
C ARG A 66 21.28 -19.85 -13.37
N ALA A 67 22.55 -20.19 -13.16
CA ALA A 67 22.99 -21.57 -12.97
C ALA A 67 22.44 -22.19 -11.67
N ASN A 68 22.15 -21.36 -10.67
CA ASN A 68 21.66 -21.78 -9.36
C ASN A 68 20.18 -21.40 -9.12
N ILE A 69 19.41 -21.16 -10.19
CA ILE A 69 17.99 -20.76 -10.13
C ILE A 69 17.15 -21.61 -9.16
N ALA A 70 17.39 -22.93 -9.11
CA ALA A 70 16.71 -23.86 -8.22
C ALA A 70 16.85 -23.51 -6.73
N THR A 71 17.96 -22.87 -6.34
CA THR A 71 18.25 -22.51 -4.94
C THR A 71 17.45 -21.31 -4.45
N TYR A 72 16.91 -20.49 -5.36
CA TYR A 72 16.11 -19.32 -5.03
C TYR A 72 14.64 -19.65 -4.78
N ALA A 73 14.20 -20.88 -5.04
CA ALA A 73 12.83 -21.28 -4.75
C ALA A 73 12.59 -21.30 -3.24
N CYS A 74 11.57 -20.58 -2.79
CA CYS A 74 11.13 -20.56 -1.39
C CYS A 74 9.62 -20.29 -1.31
N ASN A 75 8.92 -21.11 -0.53
CA ASN A 75 7.47 -20.95 -0.32
C ASN A 75 7.09 -21.57 1.03
N PRO A 76 7.00 -20.79 2.12
CA PRO A 76 7.26 -19.34 2.21
C PRO A 76 8.76 -18.98 2.20
N CYS A 77 9.09 -17.75 1.80
CA CYS A 77 10.41 -17.16 2.01
C CYS A 77 10.44 -16.43 3.36
N THR A 78 11.30 -16.87 4.27
CA THR A 78 11.43 -16.33 5.64
C THR A 78 12.86 -15.85 5.88
N THR A 79 13.11 -15.18 7.01
CA THR A 79 14.47 -14.76 7.38
C THR A 79 15.42 -15.93 7.60
N SER A 80 14.88 -17.12 7.87
CA SER A 80 15.60 -18.38 8.10
C SER A 80 15.45 -19.42 6.98
N GLY A 81 14.56 -19.19 6.01
CA GLY A 81 14.19 -20.13 4.97
C GLY A 81 14.67 -19.72 3.58
N GLY A 82 15.17 -20.70 2.81
CA GLY A 82 15.76 -20.48 1.49
C GLY A 82 17.27 -20.25 1.52
N ASN A 83 17.84 -19.86 0.38
CA ASN A 83 19.26 -19.56 0.24
C ASN A 83 19.64 -18.22 0.90
N VAL A 84 20.92 -17.88 0.90
CA VAL A 84 21.42 -16.66 1.56
C VAL A 84 20.78 -15.39 0.98
N ASP A 85 20.57 -15.33 -0.34
CA ASP A 85 20.02 -14.18 -1.03
C ASP A 85 18.52 -14.01 -0.79
N THR A 86 17.75 -15.11 -0.82
CA THR A 86 16.31 -15.08 -0.54
C THR A 86 16.02 -14.73 0.92
N ARG A 87 16.87 -15.19 1.85
CA ARG A 87 16.76 -14.80 3.27
C ARG A 87 17.09 -13.33 3.48
N ALA A 88 18.12 -12.81 2.81
CA ALA A 88 18.47 -11.39 2.88
C ALA A 88 17.33 -10.52 2.31
N TRP A 89 16.77 -10.92 1.17
CA TRP A 89 15.60 -10.28 0.57
C TRP A 89 14.35 -10.35 1.46
N ALA A 90 14.05 -11.51 2.06
CA ALA A 90 12.93 -11.65 2.99
C ALA A 90 13.12 -10.79 4.26
N THR A 91 14.35 -10.73 4.80
CA THR A 91 14.71 -9.90 5.95
C THR A 91 14.52 -8.42 5.64
N GLU A 92 14.92 -7.97 4.45
CA GLU A 92 14.69 -6.60 4.01
C GLU A 92 13.19 -6.26 4.01
N ILE A 93 12.35 -7.09 3.39
CA ILE A 93 10.90 -6.88 3.37
C ILE A 93 10.33 -6.80 4.80
N GLN A 94 10.76 -7.68 5.69
CA GLN A 94 10.28 -7.74 7.08
C GLN A 94 10.78 -6.59 7.96
N SER A 95 11.99 -6.08 7.71
CA SER A 95 12.53 -4.91 8.42
C SER A 95 11.75 -3.61 8.13
N GLY A 96 10.73 -3.67 7.28
CA GLY A 96 9.93 -2.52 6.85
C GLY A 96 10.54 -1.80 5.65
N ALA A 97 11.46 -2.42 4.92
CA ALA A 97 12.01 -1.83 3.71
C ALA A 97 10.88 -1.49 2.72
N LEU A 98 10.92 -0.26 2.22
CA LEU A 98 9.91 0.28 1.33
C LEU A 98 8.47 0.15 1.88
N GLN A 99 8.30 0.14 3.20
CA GLN A 99 7.01 0.26 3.88
C GLN A 99 5.97 -0.76 3.39
N LEU A 100 6.29 -2.06 3.27
CA LEU A 100 5.28 -3.09 3.05
C LEU A 100 4.71 -3.55 4.41
N PRO A 101 3.50 -3.10 4.80
CA PRO A 101 2.96 -3.40 6.13
C PRO A 101 2.49 -4.84 6.26
N GLY A 102 2.55 -5.37 7.47
CA GLY A 102 1.97 -6.68 7.82
C GLY A 102 2.80 -7.90 7.40
N VAL A 103 4.02 -7.74 6.89
CA VAL A 103 4.90 -8.86 6.56
C VAL A 103 5.73 -9.27 7.77
N THR A 104 5.62 -10.54 8.18
CA THR A 104 6.40 -11.14 9.27
C THR A 104 6.77 -12.58 8.90
N ASP A 105 7.68 -13.20 9.64
CA ASP A 105 7.96 -14.64 9.48
C ASP A 105 6.73 -15.54 9.77
N ALA A 106 5.70 -15.03 10.47
CA ALA A 106 4.48 -15.77 10.79
C ALA A 106 3.29 -15.47 9.87
N ALA A 107 3.22 -14.28 9.27
CA ALA A 107 2.16 -13.90 8.33
C ALA A 107 2.68 -13.14 7.09
N ASN A 108 2.00 -13.35 5.95
CA ASN A 108 2.20 -12.60 4.72
C ASN A 108 3.61 -12.72 4.11
N GLN A 109 4.27 -13.87 4.27
CA GLN A 109 5.59 -14.09 3.67
C GLN A 109 5.53 -14.03 2.15
N PRO A 110 6.56 -13.45 1.50
CA PRO A 110 6.69 -13.56 0.06
C PRO A 110 7.01 -15.00 -0.36
N THR A 111 6.82 -15.29 -1.65
CA THR A 111 7.11 -16.59 -2.24
C THR A 111 7.87 -16.42 -3.56
N ILE A 112 8.73 -17.40 -3.85
CA ILE A 112 9.42 -17.56 -5.12
C ILE A 112 9.22 -19.02 -5.54
N THR A 113 8.46 -19.24 -6.60
CA THR A 113 8.21 -20.58 -7.14
C THR A 113 8.76 -20.69 -8.55
N LEU A 114 9.20 -21.90 -8.89
CA LEU A 114 9.73 -22.23 -10.22
C LEU A 114 8.69 -23.04 -10.97
N GLY A 115 8.33 -22.57 -12.16
CA GLY A 115 7.49 -23.27 -13.12
C GLY A 115 8.31 -23.96 -14.21
N ALA A 116 7.61 -24.49 -15.22
CA ALA A 116 8.26 -25.04 -16.41
C ALA A 116 9.08 -23.97 -17.17
N ASN A 117 10.05 -24.40 -17.98
CA ASN A 117 10.86 -23.54 -18.84
C ASN A 117 11.55 -22.37 -18.10
N ASN A 118 12.12 -22.66 -16.92
CA ASN A 118 12.77 -21.66 -16.06
C ASN A 118 11.91 -20.42 -15.77
N GLN A 119 10.60 -20.62 -15.69
CA GLN A 119 9.68 -19.58 -15.24
C GLN A 119 9.87 -19.36 -13.75
N VAL A 120 10.19 -18.14 -13.35
CA VAL A 120 10.24 -17.71 -11.95
C VAL A 120 9.00 -16.88 -11.65
N GLN A 121 8.25 -17.26 -10.62
CA GLN A 121 7.11 -16.51 -10.13
C GLN A 121 7.47 -15.95 -8.75
N VAL A 122 7.53 -14.63 -8.65
CA VAL A 122 7.78 -13.92 -7.39
C VAL A 122 6.48 -13.28 -6.94
N GLN A 123 5.98 -13.71 -5.79
CA GLN A 123 4.77 -13.15 -5.19
C GLN A 123 5.12 -12.46 -3.87
N ILE A 124 4.76 -11.19 -3.76
CA ILE A 124 4.95 -10.40 -2.55
C ILE A 124 3.59 -10.03 -2.00
N PHE A 125 3.46 -10.07 -0.68
CA PHE A 125 2.23 -9.77 0.02
C PHE A 125 2.42 -8.58 0.95
N TRP A 126 1.33 -7.87 1.24
CA TRP A 126 1.27 -6.85 2.28
C TRP A 126 -0.16 -6.73 2.79
N GLN A 127 -0.34 -6.18 3.99
CA GLN A 127 -1.63 -5.85 4.54
C GLN A 127 -1.57 -4.45 5.14
N ALA A 128 -2.24 -3.49 4.50
CA ALA A 128 -2.30 -2.13 5.00
C ALA A 128 -2.99 -2.08 6.38
N PRO A 129 -2.62 -1.17 7.28
CA PRO A 129 -3.18 -1.12 8.64
C PRO A 129 -4.70 -0.95 8.68
N TYR A 130 -5.27 -0.29 7.67
CA TYR A 130 -6.71 -0.07 7.53
C TYR A 130 -7.42 -1.19 6.74
N ALA A 131 -6.68 -2.15 6.18
CA ALA A 131 -7.23 -3.23 5.38
C ALA A 131 -7.44 -4.50 6.23
N THR A 132 -8.64 -5.07 6.12
CA THR A 132 -9.00 -6.35 6.75
C THR A 132 -8.54 -7.56 5.96
N ALA A 133 -8.14 -7.37 4.70
CA ALA A 133 -7.67 -8.41 3.81
C ALA A 133 -6.24 -8.12 3.31
N GLN A 134 -5.46 -9.18 3.16
CA GLN A 134 -4.14 -9.16 2.55
C GLN A 134 -4.24 -8.77 1.06
N ARG A 135 -3.21 -8.09 0.57
CA ARG A 135 -2.96 -7.78 -0.84
C ARG A 135 -1.72 -8.51 -1.33
N ASN A 136 -1.65 -8.72 -2.63
CA ASN A 136 -0.50 -9.34 -3.26
C ASN A 136 -0.13 -8.66 -4.58
N HIS A 137 1.09 -8.94 -5.03
CA HIS A 137 1.59 -8.57 -6.33
C HIS A 137 2.47 -9.72 -6.85
N LEU A 138 2.12 -10.22 -8.03
CA LEU A 138 2.79 -11.34 -8.69
C LEU A 138 3.57 -10.81 -9.89
N VAL A 139 4.84 -11.14 -9.96
CA VAL A 139 5.71 -10.89 -11.11
C VAL A 139 6.22 -12.22 -11.63
N ILE A 140 6.11 -12.42 -12.93
CA ILE A 140 6.57 -13.63 -13.61
C ILE A 140 7.69 -13.25 -14.56
N ALA A 141 8.82 -13.96 -14.48
CA ALA A 141 9.94 -13.83 -15.41
C ALA A 141 10.30 -15.20 -15.99
N TYR A 142 10.82 -15.21 -17.21
CA TYR A 142 11.40 -16.40 -17.82
C TYR A 142 12.90 -16.20 -17.91
N ILE A 143 13.66 -17.09 -17.28
CA ILE A 143 15.12 -17.00 -17.24
C ILE A 143 15.68 -17.99 -18.25
N ASN A 144 15.86 -17.51 -19.48
CA ASN A 144 16.39 -18.31 -20.57
C ASN A 144 17.92 -18.22 -20.62
N GLY A 145 18.53 -19.39 -20.81
CA GLY A 145 19.97 -19.60 -20.90
C GLY A 145 20.48 -19.46 -22.32
#